data_AF-A0A5P9HI63-F1
#
_entry.id   AF-A0A5P9HI63-F1
#
_cell.length_a   1.000
_cell.length_b   1.000
_cell.length_c   1.000
_cell.angle_alpha   90.00
_cell.angle_beta   90.00
_cell.angle_gamma   90.00
#
_symmetry.space_group_name_H-M   'P 1'
#
loop_
_entity.id
_entity.type
_entity.pdbx_description
1 polymer ?
#
loop_
_entity_poly.entity_id
_entity_poly.type
_entity_poly.pdbx_seq_one_letter_code
_entity_poly.pdbx_strand_id
1 'polypeptide(L)'
;MRLKVENTTENTIFLTPFIIKGDAVYNLEEIMISDDTTITGIGFKAFQIQNKKDLKKRQWVRIWFTKDDNQEKHAEKIVVFNLF
;
A
#
# COMPACT_ATOMS: atom_id res chain seq x y z
N MET A 1 -5.83 -4.12 8.24
CA MET A 1 -5.50 -2.75 8.70
C MET A 1 -5.68 -1.79 7.53
N ARG A 2 -6.21 -0.57 7.73
CA ARG A 2 -6.25 0.46 6.68
C ARG A 2 -4.94 1.22 6.70
N LEU A 3 -4.22 1.20 5.58
CA LEU A 3 -2.93 1.84 5.41
C LEU A 3 -3.08 3.02 4.45
N LYS A 4 -2.25 4.04 4.63
CA LYS A 4 -2.21 5.20 3.74
C LYS A 4 -0.87 5.25 3.05
N VAL A 5 -0.88 5.46 1.74
CA VAL A 5 0.34 5.64 0.95
C VAL A 5 0.99 6.96 1.32
N GLU A 6 2.20 6.90 1.88
CA GLU A 6 3.00 8.07 2.20
C GLU A 6 4.01 8.39 1.11
N ASN A 7 4.58 7.36 0.50
CA ASN A 7 5.46 7.48 -0.65
C ASN A 7 5.50 6.18 -1.47
N THR A 8 5.94 6.28 -2.72
CA THR A 8 6.12 5.16 -3.66
C THR A 8 7.41 5.36 -4.44
N THR A 9 8.27 4.35 -4.45
CA THR A 9 9.40 4.26 -5.39
C THR A 9 9.05 3.26 -6.49
N GLU A 10 10.02 2.88 -7.32
CA GLU A 10 9.80 1.94 -8.42
C GLU A 10 9.31 0.56 -7.97
N ASN A 11 9.84 0.06 -6.84
CA ASN A 11 9.59 -1.29 -6.33
C ASN A 11 9.18 -1.31 -4.85
N THR A 12 8.94 -0.16 -4.23
CA THR A 12 8.61 -0.10 -2.80
C THR A 12 7.48 0.87 -2.56
N ILE A 13 6.55 0.49 -1.66
CA ILE A 13 5.53 1.37 -1.13
C ILE A 13 5.74 1.60 0.36
N PHE A 14 5.70 2.87 0.73
CA PHE A 14 5.81 3.32 2.11
C PHE A 14 4.43 3.68 2.62
N LEU A 15 4.07 3.08 3.74
CA LEU A 15 2.72 3.11 4.27
C LEU A 15 2.71 3.59 5.69
N THR A 16 1.71 4.39 6.03
CA THR A 16 1.46 4.77 7.42
C THR A 16 0.15 4.12 7.88
N PRO A 17 0.15 3.41 9.01
CA PRO A 17 -1.07 2.85 9.55
C PRO A 17 -1.94 3.98 10.11
N PHE A 18 -3.26 3.85 9.94
CA PHE A 18 -4.21 4.74 10.60
C PHE A 18 -4.37 4.34 12.06
N ILE A 19 -3.44 4.77 12.92
CA ILE A 19 -3.51 4.56 14.36
C ILE A 19 -3.84 5.90 15.01
N ILE A 20 -5.10 6.06 15.44
CA ILE A 20 -5.50 7.15 16.33
C ILE A 20 -5.28 6.67 17.77
N LYS A 21 -4.04 6.74 18.26
CA LYS A 21 -3.76 6.66 19.71
C LYS A 21 -2.79 7.79 20.05
N GLY A 22 -3.00 8.42 21.21
CA GLY A 22 -2.28 9.62 21.64
C GLY A 22 -0.75 9.49 21.66
N ASP A 23 -0.23 8.28 21.76
CA ASP A 23 1.21 7.94 21.77
C ASP A 23 1.65 7.13 20.53
N ALA A 24 0.88 7.15 19.44
CA ALA A 24 1.23 6.37 18.26
C ALA A 24 2.48 6.95 17.58
N VAL A 25 3.61 6.27 17.76
CA VAL A 25 4.83 6.50 16.97
C VAL A 25 4.49 6.31 15.49
N TYR A 26 4.91 7.26 14.65
CA TYR A 26 4.78 7.17 13.19
C TYR A 26 5.65 6.02 12.67
N ASN A 27 5.10 4.80 12.68
CA ASN A 27 5.77 3.64 12.11
C ASN A 27 5.47 3.58 10.61
N LEU A 28 6.47 3.91 9.80
CA LEU A 28 6.41 3.73 8.36
C LEU A 28 6.59 2.24 8.06
N GLU A 29 5.60 1.60 7.44
CA GLU A 29 5.73 0.25 6.93
C GLU A 29 6.26 0.29 5.50
N GLU A 30 7.38 -0.37 5.30
CA GLU A 30 7.98 -0.61 3.99
C GLU A 30 7.48 -1.96 3.44
N ILE A 31 6.96 -1.94 2.21
CA ILE A 31 6.50 -3.15 1.51
C ILE A 31 7.02 -3.12 0.08
N MET A 32 7.67 -4.21 -0.33
CA MET A 32 8.15 -4.41 -1.69
C MET A 32 7.00 -4.77 -2.62
N ILE A 33 7.03 -4.19 -3.82
CA ILE A 33 6.09 -4.44 -4.91
C ILE A 33 6.87 -5.02 -6.07
N SER A 34 6.47 -6.22 -6.47
CA SER A 34 7.00 -6.95 -7.60
C SER A 34 5.97 -6.96 -8.73
N ASP A 35 6.38 -7.44 -9.91
CA ASP A 35 5.52 -7.40 -11.10
C ASP A 35 4.39 -8.45 -11.05
N ASP A 36 4.48 -9.43 -10.14
CA ASP A 36 3.42 -10.39 -9.79
C ASP A 36 2.44 -9.86 -8.74
N THR A 37 2.73 -8.73 -8.09
CA THR A 37 1.80 -8.10 -7.15
C THR A 37 0.51 -7.71 -7.87
N THR A 38 -0.61 -8.28 -7.43
CA THR A 38 -1.92 -7.94 -8.00
C THR A 38 -2.42 -6.61 -7.43
N ILE A 39 -2.64 -5.61 -8.29
CA ILE A 39 -3.12 -4.28 -7.88
C ILE A 39 -4.55 -4.09 -8.38
N THR A 40 -5.45 -3.64 -7.50
CA THR A 40 -6.87 -3.44 -7.85
C THR A 40 -7.41 -2.16 -7.21
N GLY A 41 -7.99 -1.27 -8.01
CA GLY A 41 -8.77 -0.15 -7.51
C GLY A 41 -10.21 -0.52 -7.14
N ILE A 42 -10.75 0.10 -6.09
CA ILE A 42 -12.17 0.06 -5.73
C ILE A 42 -12.67 1.50 -5.58
N GLY A 43 -13.78 1.84 -6.23
CA GLY A 43 -14.42 3.16 -6.20
C GLY A 43 -14.57 3.80 -7.59
N PHE A 44 -15.03 5.05 -7.64
CA PHE A 44 -15.38 5.75 -8.89
C PHE A 44 -14.21 5.87 -9.88
N LYS A 45 -12.98 5.95 -9.38
CA LYS A 45 -11.74 6.02 -10.20
C LYS A 45 -10.94 4.71 -10.20
N ALA A 46 -11.59 3.58 -9.93
CA ALA A 46 -10.93 2.27 -9.88
C ALA A 46 -10.23 1.89 -11.20
N PHE A 47 -10.80 2.27 -12.34
CA PHE A 47 -10.26 1.98 -13.68
C PHE A 47 -8.87 2.59 -13.93
N GLN A 48 -8.49 3.62 -13.16
CA GLN A 48 -7.18 4.29 -13.25
C GLN A 48 -6.10 3.60 -12.41
N ILE A 49 -6.41 2.48 -11.75
CA ILE A 49 -5.50 1.77 -10.85
C ILE A 49 -5.35 0.34 -11.34
N GLN A 50 -4.31 0.10 -12.12
CA GLN A 50 -4.01 -1.20 -12.71
C GLN A 50 -2.58 -1.66 -12.44
N ASN A 51 -1.66 -0.74 -12.16
CA ASN A 51 -0.24 -1.05 -11.96
C ASN A 51 0.39 -0.21 -10.83
N LYS A 52 1.65 -0.53 -10.50
CA LYS A 52 2.38 0.12 -9.41
C LYS A 52 2.60 1.62 -9.59
N LYS A 53 2.64 2.12 -10.83
CA LYS A 53 2.77 3.56 -11.16
C LYS A 53 1.49 4.35 -10.89
N ASP A 54 0.35 3.67 -10.77
CA ASP A 54 -0.93 4.31 -10.47
C ASP A 54 -1.12 4.56 -8.96
N LEU A 55 -0.25 3.98 -8.13
CA LEU A 55 -0.21 4.20 -6.69
C LEU A 55 0.31 5.62 -6.42
N LYS A 56 -0.45 6.38 -5.65
CA LYS A 56 -0.19 7.80 -5.36
C LYS A 56 -0.26 8.07 -3.88
N LYS A 57 0.53 9.06 -3.46
CA LYS A 57 0.51 9.57 -2.09
C LYS A 57 -0.93 9.91 -1.65
N ARG A 58 -1.22 9.64 -0.38
CA ARG A 58 -2.51 9.82 0.31
C ARG A 58 -3.62 8.85 -0.06
N GLN A 59 -3.40 7.93 -1.00
CA GLN A 59 -4.37 6.87 -1.26
C GLN A 59 -4.50 5.94 -0.06
N TRP A 60 -5.72 5.47 0.17
CA TRP A 60 -5.99 4.45 1.16
C TRP A 60 -5.85 3.08 0.53
N VAL A 61 -5.10 2.20 1.15
CA VAL A 61 -4.85 0.85 0.65
C VAL A 61 -5.07 -0.20 1.71
N ARG A 62 -5.39 -1.41 1.26
CA ARG A 62 -5.32 -2.64 2.02
C ARG A 62 -4.38 -3.58 1.28
N ILE A 63 -3.40 -4.11 2.01
CA ILE A 63 -2.34 -4.94 1.44
C ILE A 63 -2.36 -6.30 2.11
N TRP A 64 -2.24 -7.34 1.29
CA TRP A 64 -1.86 -8.69 1.69
C TRP A 64 -0.40 -8.86 1.28
N PHE A 65 0.42 -9.32 2.21
CA PHE A 65 1.85 -9.49 2.02
C PHE A 65 2.30 -10.77 2.71
N THR A 66 3.35 -11.37 2.16
CA THR A 66 4.14 -12.41 2.81
C THR A 66 5.42 -11.82 3.36
N LYS A 67 6.06 -12.55 4.26
CA LYS A 67 7.40 -12.23 4.74
C LYS A 67 8.35 -13.32 4.27
N ASP A 68 9.52 -12.92 3.80
CA ASP A 68 10.60 -13.85 3.51
C ASP A 68 11.43 -14.17 4.77
N ASP A 69 12.48 -14.96 4.60
CA ASP A 69 13.40 -15.37 5.67
C ASP A 69 14.17 -14.18 6.28
N ASN A 70 14.30 -13.06 5.55
CA ASN A 70 14.90 -11.81 6.01
C ASN A 70 13.89 -10.88 6.70
N GLN A 71 12.62 -11.33 6.86
CA GLN A 71 11.48 -10.55 7.34
C GLN A 71 11.07 -9.38 6.44
N GLU A 72 11.54 -9.33 5.19
CA GLU A 72 11.11 -8.34 4.21
C GLU A 72 9.67 -8.64 3.77
N LYS A 73 8.86 -7.58 3.65
CA LYS A 73 7.44 -7.73 3.28
C LYS A 73 7.28 -7.63 1.78
N HIS A 74 6.77 -8.69 1.16
CA HIS A 74 6.49 -8.73 -0.28
C HIS A 74 4.97 -8.69 -0.52
N ALA A 75 4.49 -7.71 -1.29
CA ALA A 75 3.08 -7.54 -1.56
C ALA A 75 2.56 -8.62 -2.53
N GLU A 76 1.56 -9.37 -2.09
CA GLU A 76 0.83 -10.29 -2.98
C GLU A 76 -0.33 -9.57 -3.67
N LYS A 77 -1.05 -8.74 -2.89
CA LYS A 77 -2.22 -8.02 -3.37
C LYS A 77 -2.36 -6.66 -2.71
N ILE A 78 -2.58 -5.64 -3.53
CA ILE A 78 -2.85 -4.27 -3.11
C ILE A 78 -4.24 -3.87 -3.60
N VAL A 79 -5.12 -3.54 -2.67
CA VAL A 79 -6.43 -2.97 -2.96
C VAL A 79 -6.42 -1.50 -2.60
N VAL A 80 -6.68 -0.63 -3.58
CA VAL A 80 -6.69 0.82 -3.41
C VAL A 80 -8.13 1.33 -3.34
N PHE A 81 -8.48 2.01 -2.25
CA PHE A 81 -9.78 2.64 -2.07
C PHE A 81 -9.74 4.07 -2.61
N ASN A 82 -10.19 4.25 -3.84
CA ASN A 82 -10.21 5.54 -4.52
C ASN A 82 -11.64 6.10 -4.49
N LEU A 83 -11.99 6.69 -3.35
CA LEU A 83 -13.35 7.18 -3.08
C LEU A 83 -13.64 8.56 -3.69
N PHE A 84 -12.63 9.31 -4.15
CA PHE A 84 -12.78 10.69 -4.63
C PHE A 84 -11.82 11.05 -5.77
#